data_AF-A0A3C0EEY6-F1
#
_entry.id   AF-A0A3C0EEY6-F1
#
_cell.length_a   1.000
_cell.length_b   1.000
_cell.length_c   1.000
_cell.angle_alpha   90.00
_cell.angle_beta   90.00
_cell.angle_gamma   90.00
#
_symmetry.space_group_name_H-M   'P 1'
#
loop_
_entity.id
_entity.type
_entity.pdbx_description
1 polymer ?
#
loop_
_entity_poly.entity_id
_entity_poly.type
_entity_poly.pdbx_seq_one_letter_code
_entity_poly.pdbx_strand_id
1 'polypeptide(L)'
;TEGTVLSPGNGHCVIAIGPEDVSIPPEPAILEYEAQVRAEVTQRLGKRFTRVNPIAATMFPNLSMLRAASSTFRVWHPRGPDKTEVWSWIFADKAAPDHIKDQFRLASIRGFGPSGTFEQDDMDNWQECTQTCRGVVSRKYDLNMQMGLGHERYDDELKAWASDFRLSEANHRRFYSRWAQVMDSNSWQGL
;
A
#
# COMPACT_ATOMS: atom_id res chain seq x y z
N THR A 1 5.02 9.56 16.48
CA THR A 1 3.97 9.78 15.47
C THR A 1 3.06 8.57 15.46
N GLU A 2 1.76 8.78 15.41
CA GLU A 2 0.78 7.69 15.37
C GLU A 2 0.80 6.97 14.02
N GLY A 3 0.38 5.70 14.01
CA GLY A 3 0.38 4.83 12.84
C GLY A 3 1.02 3.47 13.09
N THR A 4 0.79 2.54 12.17
CA THR A 4 1.29 1.16 12.24
C THR A 4 1.23 0.52 10.86
N VAL A 5 2.01 -0.54 10.68
CA VAL A 5 1.88 -1.46 9.54
C VAL A 5 1.04 -2.67 9.97
N LEU A 6 0.08 -3.03 9.13
CA LEU A 6 -0.92 -4.05 9.40
C LEU A 6 -0.89 -5.16 8.34
N SER A 7 -0.90 -6.41 8.79
CA SER A 7 -1.08 -7.59 7.94
C SER A 7 -2.33 -8.36 8.39
N PRO A 8 -3.47 -8.23 7.68
CA PRO A 8 -4.71 -8.94 8.02
C PRO A 8 -4.66 -10.45 7.70
N GLY A 9 -3.57 -10.95 7.10
CA GLY A 9 -3.39 -12.35 6.75
C GLY A 9 -3.16 -12.54 5.25
N ASN A 10 -2.86 -13.78 4.84
CA ASN A 10 -2.69 -14.17 3.42
C ASN A 10 -1.72 -13.28 2.62
N GLY A 11 -0.69 -12.74 3.27
CA GLY A 11 0.29 -11.85 2.63
C GLY A 11 -0.21 -10.44 2.31
N HIS A 12 -1.47 -10.11 2.63
CA HIS A 12 -1.99 -8.76 2.47
C HIS A 12 -1.30 -7.80 3.45
N CYS A 13 -1.05 -6.58 2.99
CA CYS A 13 -0.28 -5.58 3.72
C CYS A 13 -1.01 -4.24 3.65
N VAL A 14 -1.01 -3.49 4.75
CA VAL A 14 -1.57 -2.14 4.86
C VAL A 14 -0.60 -1.27 5.66
N ILE A 15 -0.35 -0.06 5.20
CA ILE A 15 0.34 0.99 5.96
C ILE A 15 -0.72 2.00 6.37
N ALA A 16 -0.79 2.30 7.66
CA ALA A 16 -1.75 3.24 8.19
C ALA A 16 -1.08 4.28 9.10
N ILE A 17 -1.65 5.48 9.08
CA ILE A 17 -1.24 6.61 9.92
C ILE A 17 -2.28 6.82 11.03
N GLY A 18 -2.10 7.87 11.85
CA GLY A 18 -3.06 8.23 12.89
C GLY A 18 -4.46 8.46 12.29
N PRO A 19 -5.54 8.20 13.04
CA PRO A 19 -6.91 8.30 12.54
C PRO A 19 -7.28 9.71 12.05
N GLU A 20 -6.66 10.74 12.62
CA GLU A 20 -6.87 12.15 12.25
C GLU A 20 -5.79 12.70 11.30
N ASP A 21 -4.76 11.92 10.97
CA ASP A 21 -3.78 12.34 9.97
C ASP A 21 -4.39 12.29 8.56
N VAL A 22 -3.97 13.22 7.70
CA VAL A 22 -4.44 13.34 6.31
C VAL A 22 -3.90 12.19 5.45
N SER A 23 -4.78 11.39 4.86
CA SER A 23 -4.46 10.21 4.05
C SER A 23 -4.88 10.34 2.58
N ILE A 24 -4.98 11.57 2.09
CA ILE A 24 -5.54 11.94 0.78
C ILE A 24 -4.71 13.08 0.16
N PRO A 25 -4.89 13.39 -1.15
CA PRO A 25 -4.20 14.52 -1.74
C PRO A 25 -4.59 15.83 -1.02
N PRO A 26 -3.62 16.67 -0.62
CA PRO A 26 -3.86 17.85 0.22
C PRO A 26 -4.39 19.06 -0.57
N GLU A 27 -5.21 18.83 -1.60
CA GLU A 27 -5.84 19.90 -2.37
C GLU A 27 -7.03 20.45 -1.57
N PRO A 28 -7.18 21.78 -1.39
CA PRO A 28 -8.18 22.36 -0.49
C PRO A 28 -9.62 21.87 -0.74
N ALA A 29 -10.02 21.78 -2.01
CA ALA A 29 -11.37 21.31 -2.38
C ALA A 29 -11.60 19.83 -2.04
N ILE A 30 -10.55 18.99 -2.16
CA ILE A 30 -10.62 17.58 -1.77
C ILE A 30 -10.75 17.48 -0.23
N LEU A 31 -9.95 18.24 0.50
CA LEU A 31 -9.99 18.27 1.96
C LEU A 31 -11.36 18.72 2.49
N GLU A 32 -11.94 19.77 1.91
CA GLU A 32 -13.27 20.25 2.27
C GLU A 32 -14.35 19.20 2.00
N TYR A 33 -14.32 18.56 0.83
CA TYR A 33 -15.25 17.48 0.49
C TYR A 33 -15.14 16.29 1.46
N GLU A 34 -13.92 15.86 1.77
CA GLU A 34 -13.66 14.74 2.68
C GLU A 34 -14.12 15.05 4.11
N ALA A 35 -14.00 16.30 4.56
CA ALA A 35 -14.57 16.75 5.83
C ALA A 35 -16.10 16.64 5.86
N GLN A 36 -16.79 16.94 4.74
CA GLN A 36 -18.25 16.82 4.63
C GLN A 36 -18.72 15.36 4.71
N VAL A 37 -17.99 14.42 4.11
CA VAL A 37 -18.39 13.00 4.08
C VAL A 37 -17.83 12.18 5.26
N ARG A 38 -16.96 12.75 6.09
CA ARG A 38 -16.27 12.08 7.22
C ARG A 38 -17.22 11.33 8.17
N ALA A 39 -18.37 11.93 8.49
CA ALA A 39 -19.36 11.34 9.38
C ALA A 39 -19.97 10.05 8.79
N GLU A 40 -20.34 10.10 7.50
CA GLU A 40 -20.87 8.94 6.76
C GLU A 40 -19.82 7.83 6.62
N VAL A 41 -18.57 8.19 6.30
CA VAL A 41 -17.45 7.24 6.21
C VAL A 41 -17.24 6.53 7.55
N THR A 42 -17.25 7.29 8.65
CA THR A 42 -17.10 6.73 10.00
C THR A 42 -18.25 5.80 10.36
N GLN A 43 -19.49 6.18 10.03
CA GLN A 43 -20.67 5.34 10.24
C GLN A 43 -20.58 4.02 9.45
N ARG A 44 -20.11 4.06 8.19
CA ARG A 44 -20.01 2.88 7.32
C ARG A 44 -18.86 1.94 7.68
N LEU A 45 -17.68 2.49 7.96
CA LEU A 45 -16.47 1.69 8.20
C LEU A 45 -16.34 1.26 9.68
N GLY A 46 -17.06 1.92 10.57
CA GLY A 46 -17.09 1.60 12.00
C GLY A 46 -15.78 1.87 12.73
N LYS A 47 -15.66 1.28 13.93
CA LYS A 47 -14.63 1.62 14.94
C LYS A 47 -13.19 1.39 14.51
N ARG A 48 -12.90 0.58 13.48
CA ARG A 48 -11.51 0.38 13.02
C ARG A 48 -10.96 1.64 12.35
N PHE A 49 -11.80 2.33 11.60
CA PHE A 49 -11.41 3.55 10.89
C PHE A 49 -11.11 4.72 11.86
N THR A 50 -11.64 4.66 13.09
CA THR A 50 -11.32 5.63 14.15
C THR A 50 -10.03 5.30 14.90
N ARG A 51 -9.36 4.18 14.58
CA ARG A 51 -8.07 3.80 15.19
C ARG A 51 -6.89 4.02 14.25
N VAL A 52 -7.11 3.82 12.96
CA VAL A 52 -6.06 3.88 11.94
C VAL A 52 -6.64 4.43 10.64
N ASN A 53 -5.83 5.21 9.92
CA ASN A 53 -6.18 5.73 8.61
C ASN A 53 -5.26 5.12 7.52
N PRO A 54 -5.74 4.15 6.71
CA PRO A 54 -4.92 3.51 5.69
C PRO A 54 -4.45 4.49 4.60
N ILE A 55 -3.15 4.50 4.31
CA ILE A 55 -2.55 5.31 3.24
C ILE A 55 -2.10 4.49 2.06
N ALA A 56 -1.61 3.27 2.29
CA ALA A 56 -1.13 2.38 1.25
C ALA A 56 -1.48 0.94 1.61
N ALA A 57 -1.68 0.09 0.61
CA ALA A 57 -1.92 -1.33 0.81
C ALA A 57 -1.44 -2.14 -0.39
N THR A 58 -1.12 -3.40 -0.15
CA THR A 58 -0.96 -4.42 -1.18
C THR A 58 -1.86 -5.60 -0.85
N MET A 59 -2.82 -5.84 -1.71
CA MET A 59 -3.54 -7.11 -1.77
C MET A 59 -2.66 -8.10 -2.53
N PHE A 60 -2.06 -9.03 -1.79
CA PHE A 60 -1.32 -10.15 -2.34
C PHE A 60 -2.06 -10.81 -3.53
N PRO A 61 -1.39 -11.06 -4.67
CA PRO A 61 0.06 -10.92 -4.85
C PRO A 61 0.51 -9.56 -5.39
N ASN A 62 -0.31 -8.86 -6.17
CA ASN A 62 0.19 -7.80 -7.05
C ASN A 62 -0.79 -6.64 -7.30
N LEU A 63 -1.81 -6.46 -6.45
CA LEU A 63 -2.67 -5.27 -6.48
C LEU A 63 -2.27 -4.34 -5.35
N SER A 64 -1.84 -3.12 -5.67
CA SER A 64 -1.52 -2.09 -4.69
C SER A 64 -2.51 -0.94 -4.75
N MET A 65 -2.81 -0.35 -3.60
CA MET A 65 -3.65 0.85 -3.46
C MET A 65 -2.85 1.91 -2.71
N LEU A 66 -2.95 3.16 -3.17
CA LEU A 66 -2.39 4.32 -2.52
C LEU A 66 -3.51 5.36 -2.37
N ARG A 67 -4.00 5.52 -1.14
CA ARG A 67 -4.98 6.54 -0.79
C ARG A 67 -4.36 7.93 -0.68
N ALA A 68 -3.10 8.00 -0.23
CA ALA A 68 -2.38 9.22 0.12
C ALA A 68 -2.28 10.24 -1.03
N ALA A 69 -1.08 10.64 -1.46
CA ALA A 69 -0.90 11.76 -2.37
C ALA A 69 -1.58 11.63 -3.76
N SER A 70 -2.31 10.55 -4.06
CA SER A 70 -2.81 10.30 -5.41
C SER A 70 -4.08 9.47 -5.57
N SER A 71 -4.77 8.95 -4.54
CA SER A 71 -5.99 8.12 -4.72
C SER A 71 -5.92 7.14 -5.91
N THR A 72 -4.87 6.32 -5.96
CA THR A 72 -4.63 5.37 -7.06
C THR A 72 -4.76 3.92 -6.60
N PHE A 73 -5.06 3.03 -7.53
CA PHE A 73 -4.74 1.61 -7.40
C PHE A 73 -4.04 1.12 -8.66
N ARG A 74 -3.22 0.09 -8.51
CA ARG A 74 -2.42 -0.44 -9.61
C ARG A 74 -2.21 -1.93 -9.53
N VAL A 75 -2.14 -2.56 -10.69
CA VAL A 75 -1.79 -3.98 -10.82
C VAL A 75 -0.42 -4.09 -11.48
N TRP A 76 0.46 -4.83 -10.81
CA TRP A 76 1.81 -5.14 -11.30
C TRP A 76 1.75 -6.43 -12.14
N HIS A 77 1.50 -6.32 -13.44
CA HIS A 77 1.39 -7.48 -14.31
C HIS A 77 2.78 -8.05 -14.64
N PRO A 78 3.10 -9.30 -14.24
CA PRO A 78 4.40 -9.88 -14.53
C PRO A 78 4.56 -10.11 -16.03
N ARG A 79 5.69 -9.67 -16.59
CA ARG A 79 6.09 -9.85 -18.00
C ARG A 79 7.42 -10.61 -18.11
N GLY A 80 7.63 -11.55 -17.19
CA GLY A 80 8.90 -12.25 -16.98
C GLY A 80 9.54 -11.88 -15.65
N PRO A 81 10.74 -12.41 -15.35
CA PRO A 81 11.45 -12.11 -14.10
C PRO A 81 12.06 -10.71 -14.05
N ASP A 82 12.17 -10.03 -15.18
CA ASP A 82 12.89 -8.76 -15.36
C ASP A 82 11.99 -7.59 -15.81
N LYS A 83 10.69 -7.85 -16.03
CA LYS A 83 9.76 -6.86 -16.58
C LYS A 83 8.40 -6.96 -15.90
N THR A 84 7.81 -5.78 -15.72
CA THR A 84 6.46 -5.61 -15.19
C THR A 84 5.73 -4.59 -16.04
N GLU A 85 4.49 -4.88 -16.39
CA GLU A 85 3.57 -3.90 -16.97
C GLU A 85 2.66 -3.37 -15.86
N VAL A 86 2.64 -2.06 -15.67
CA VAL A 86 1.87 -1.42 -14.61
C VAL A 86 0.58 -0.88 -15.18
N TRP A 87 -0.55 -1.42 -14.73
CA TRP A 87 -1.85 -0.79 -14.98
C TRP A 87 -2.20 0.06 -13.77
N SER A 88 -2.37 1.36 -13.97
CA SER A 88 -2.64 2.34 -12.90
C SER A 88 -3.93 3.07 -13.18
N TRP A 89 -4.79 3.15 -12.15
CA TRP A 89 -6.07 3.84 -12.20
C TRP A 89 -6.20 4.80 -11.05
N ILE A 90 -7.06 5.79 -11.25
CA ILE A 90 -7.46 6.78 -10.26
C ILE A 90 -8.87 6.43 -9.82
N PHE A 91 -9.13 6.55 -8.53
CA PHE A 91 -10.48 6.42 -7.99
C PHE A 91 -10.89 7.71 -7.27
N ALA A 92 -12.19 7.98 -7.32
CA ALA A 92 -12.84 9.06 -6.60
C ALA A 92 -14.23 8.58 -6.15
N ASP A 93 -14.80 9.23 -5.13
CA ASP A 93 -16.17 8.94 -4.73
C ASP A 93 -17.12 9.21 -5.91
N LYS A 94 -17.99 8.23 -6.20
CA LYS A 94 -19.02 8.34 -7.23
C LYS A 94 -19.95 9.52 -6.97
N ALA A 95 -20.26 9.82 -5.71
CA ALA A 95 -21.15 10.90 -5.30
C ALA A 95 -20.46 12.28 -5.31
N ALA A 96 -19.13 12.34 -5.43
CA ALA A 96 -18.42 13.61 -5.48
C ALA A 96 -18.86 14.45 -6.70
N PRO A 97 -19.01 15.78 -6.55
CA PRO A 97 -19.21 16.68 -7.68
C PRO A 97 -18.09 16.55 -8.72
N ASP A 98 -18.40 16.81 -9.99
CA ASP A 98 -17.44 16.60 -11.08
C ASP A 98 -16.17 17.45 -10.92
N HIS A 99 -16.28 18.66 -10.37
CA HIS A 99 -15.10 19.50 -10.10
C HIS A 99 -14.17 18.89 -9.04
N ILE A 100 -14.71 18.15 -8.04
CA ILE A 100 -13.92 17.44 -7.03
C ILE A 100 -13.25 16.21 -7.65
N LYS A 101 -13.97 15.46 -8.49
CA LYS A 101 -13.40 14.34 -9.25
C LYS A 101 -12.25 14.81 -10.15
N ASP A 102 -12.36 15.99 -10.74
CA ASP A 102 -11.29 16.59 -11.54
C ASP A 102 -10.07 16.96 -10.69
N GLN A 103 -10.27 17.47 -9.47
CA GLN A 103 -9.16 17.71 -8.53
C GLN A 103 -8.44 16.40 -8.17
N PHE A 104 -9.19 15.32 -7.88
CA PHE A 104 -8.57 14.01 -7.67
C PHE A 104 -7.75 13.60 -8.89
N ARG A 105 -8.33 13.65 -10.10
CA ARG A 105 -7.64 13.32 -11.35
C ARG A 105 -6.32 14.08 -11.51
N LEU A 106 -6.33 15.39 -11.29
CA LEU A 106 -5.13 16.24 -11.43
C LEU A 106 -4.08 15.93 -10.36
N ALA A 107 -4.48 15.83 -9.09
CA ALA A 107 -3.56 15.52 -8.01
C ALA A 107 -2.91 14.13 -8.22
N SER A 108 -3.70 13.15 -8.64
CA SER A 108 -3.22 11.81 -8.96
C SER A 108 -2.17 11.81 -10.05
N ILE A 109 -2.45 12.39 -11.23
CA ILE A 109 -1.55 12.37 -12.40
C ILE A 109 -0.25 13.14 -12.13
N ARG A 110 -0.30 14.17 -11.27
CA ARG A 110 0.89 14.90 -10.84
C ARG A 110 1.81 14.04 -9.99
N GLY A 111 1.26 13.23 -9.09
CA GLY A 111 2.04 12.41 -8.17
C GLY A 111 2.44 11.05 -8.74
N PHE A 112 1.49 10.33 -9.35
CA PHE A 112 1.61 8.94 -9.78
C PHE A 112 1.00 8.72 -11.17
N GLY A 113 1.36 7.61 -11.80
CA GLY A 113 1.14 7.31 -13.21
C GLY A 113 2.40 7.54 -14.04
N PRO A 114 2.34 7.31 -15.37
CA PRO A 114 3.51 7.38 -16.25
C PRO A 114 4.26 8.72 -16.26
N SER A 115 3.59 9.82 -15.88
CA SER A 115 4.17 11.17 -15.79
C SER A 115 4.22 11.71 -14.36
N GLY A 116 3.91 10.89 -13.36
CA GLY A 116 3.85 11.31 -11.96
C GLY A 116 5.24 11.56 -11.39
N THR A 117 5.42 12.62 -10.62
CA THR A 117 6.73 13.00 -10.09
C THR A 117 7.28 11.97 -9.09
N PHE A 118 6.42 11.39 -8.24
CA PHE A 118 6.86 10.36 -7.29
C PHE A 118 7.10 9.02 -7.98
N GLU A 119 6.22 8.63 -8.91
CA GLU A 119 6.33 7.32 -9.54
C GLU A 119 7.56 7.20 -10.44
N GLN A 120 8.01 8.31 -11.05
CA GLN A 120 9.28 8.34 -11.78
C GLN A 120 10.47 8.00 -10.88
N ASP A 121 10.57 8.61 -9.70
CA ASP A 121 11.65 8.33 -8.73
C ASP A 121 11.63 6.85 -8.25
N ASP A 122 10.42 6.30 -8.03
CA ASP A 122 10.25 4.90 -7.65
C ASP A 122 10.71 3.92 -8.76
N MET A 123 10.48 4.26 -10.04
CA MET A 123 10.87 3.40 -11.16
C MET A 123 12.38 3.17 -11.21
N ASP A 124 13.18 4.21 -10.98
CA ASP A 124 14.64 4.10 -11.00
C ASP A 124 15.12 3.13 -9.91
N ASN A 125 14.57 3.24 -8.70
CA ASN A 125 14.87 2.33 -7.59
C ASN A 125 14.56 0.87 -7.94
N TRP A 126 13.40 0.60 -8.55
CA TRP A 126 12.99 -0.77 -8.87
C TRP A 126 13.77 -1.36 -10.05
N GLN A 127 14.08 -0.55 -11.05
CA GLN A 127 14.92 -0.95 -12.17
C GLN A 127 16.33 -1.32 -11.68
N GLU A 128 16.95 -0.50 -10.84
CA GLU A 128 18.28 -0.75 -10.32
C GLU A 128 18.33 -1.95 -9.36
N CYS A 129 17.32 -2.13 -8.50
CA CYS A 129 17.18 -3.35 -7.70
C CYS A 129 17.12 -4.60 -8.59
N THR A 130 16.28 -4.57 -9.63
CA THR A 130 16.09 -5.70 -10.55
C THR A 130 17.37 -6.01 -11.32
N GLN A 131 18.04 -4.99 -11.85
CA GLN A 131 19.29 -5.11 -12.58
C GLN A 131 20.41 -5.66 -11.70
N THR A 132 20.56 -5.12 -10.49
CA THR A 132 21.60 -5.53 -9.53
C THR A 132 21.42 -6.98 -9.09
N CYS A 133 20.18 -7.44 -8.87
CA CYS A 133 19.88 -8.81 -8.46
C CYS A 133 20.23 -9.89 -9.52
N ARG A 134 20.55 -9.50 -10.77
CA ARG A 134 21.02 -10.43 -11.81
C ARG A 134 22.48 -10.87 -11.62
N GLY A 135 23.27 -10.10 -10.86
CA GLY A 135 24.70 -10.35 -10.67
C GLY A 135 24.97 -11.72 -10.02
N VAL A 136 25.98 -12.42 -10.53
CA VAL A 136 26.38 -13.76 -10.03
C VAL A 136 26.77 -13.72 -8.54
N VAL A 137 27.32 -12.59 -8.08
CA VAL A 137 27.71 -12.37 -6.69
C VAL A 137 26.53 -11.85 -5.86
N SER A 138 25.84 -10.80 -6.32
CA SER A 138 24.75 -10.14 -5.58
C SER A 138 23.60 -11.10 -5.27
N ARG A 139 23.23 -12.01 -6.19
CA ARG A 139 22.16 -12.99 -5.98
C ARG A 139 22.38 -13.99 -4.84
N LYS A 140 23.57 -14.02 -4.24
CA LYS A 140 23.93 -14.90 -3.12
C LYS A 140 23.68 -14.27 -1.76
N TYR A 141 23.33 -12.99 -1.71
CA TYR A 141 23.08 -12.25 -0.47
C TYR A 141 21.59 -12.16 -0.19
N ASP A 142 21.25 -12.20 1.10
CA ASP A 142 19.89 -12.01 1.56
C ASP A 142 19.50 -10.53 1.58
N LEU A 143 18.21 -10.25 1.38
CA LEU A 143 17.64 -8.91 1.59
C LEU A 143 17.44 -8.69 3.09
N ASN A 144 17.87 -7.53 3.61
CA ASN A 144 17.62 -7.17 5.00
C ASN A 144 16.15 -6.77 5.17
N MET A 145 15.44 -7.45 6.07
CA MET A 145 14.05 -7.14 6.44
C MET A 145 13.92 -7.13 7.97
N GLN A 146 14.92 -6.60 8.68
CA GLN A 146 15.04 -6.68 10.14
C GLN A 146 14.39 -5.49 10.87
N MET A 147 13.91 -4.46 10.17
CA MET A 147 13.29 -3.31 10.80
C MET A 147 12.04 -3.72 11.60
N GLY A 148 12.03 -3.40 12.89
CA GLY A 148 10.92 -3.71 13.80
C GLY A 148 10.73 -5.21 14.11
N LEU A 149 11.72 -6.05 13.84
CA LEU A 149 11.66 -7.49 14.16
C LEU A 149 11.44 -7.70 15.67
N GLY A 150 10.50 -8.57 16.03
CA GLY A 150 10.14 -8.85 17.43
C GLY A 150 9.18 -7.85 18.07
N HIS A 151 8.78 -6.81 17.34
CA HIS A 151 7.86 -5.76 17.79
C HIS A 151 6.53 -5.81 17.02
N GLU A 152 5.99 -7.01 16.88
CA GLU A 152 4.75 -7.30 16.17
C GLU A 152 3.85 -8.13 17.07
N ARG A 153 2.56 -7.76 17.13
CA ARG A 153 1.54 -8.55 17.83
C ARG A 153 0.26 -8.59 17.03
N TYR A 154 -0.58 -9.58 17.29
CA TYR A 154 -1.93 -9.57 16.76
C TYR A 154 -2.79 -8.57 17.55
N ASP A 155 -3.47 -7.66 16.86
CA ASP A 155 -4.43 -6.71 17.43
C ASP A 155 -5.85 -7.21 17.15
N ASP A 156 -6.56 -7.60 18.21
CA ASP A 156 -7.89 -8.21 18.12
C ASP A 156 -8.98 -7.27 17.62
N GLU A 157 -8.82 -5.97 17.79
CA GLU A 157 -9.80 -4.99 17.35
C GLU A 157 -9.59 -4.66 15.87
N LEU A 158 -8.33 -4.54 15.44
CA LEU A 158 -7.96 -4.34 14.03
C LEU A 158 -8.06 -5.62 13.20
N LYS A 159 -8.06 -6.80 13.84
CA LYS A 159 -8.02 -8.13 13.21
C LYS A 159 -6.86 -8.27 12.23
N ALA A 160 -5.68 -7.83 12.68
CA ALA A 160 -4.45 -7.88 11.91
C ALA A 160 -3.24 -8.01 12.83
N TRP A 161 -2.15 -8.56 12.30
CA TRP A 161 -0.84 -8.37 12.89
C TRP A 161 -0.43 -6.92 12.72
N ALA A 162 -0.09 -6.26 13.82
CA ALA A 162 0.29 -4.86 13.89
C ALA A 162 1.71 -4.73 14.45
N SER A 163 2.48 -3.77 13.93
CA SER A 163 3.77 -3.41 14.51
C SER A 163 3.60 -2.31 15.56
N ASP A 164 4.45 -2.33 16.59
CA ASP A 164 4.58 -1.22 17.55
C ASP A 164 5.10 0.07 16.92
N PHE A 165 5.72 -0.05 15.73
CA PHE A 165 6.28 1.08 15.01
C PHE A 165 5.48 1.37 13.74
N ARG A 166 5.31 2.66 13.47
CA ARG A 166 4.79 3.16 12.20
C ARG A 166 5.69 2.78 11.02
N LEU A 167 7.01 2.78 11.23
CA LEU A 167 8.02 2.40 10.24
C LEU A 167 8.58 1.03 10.63
N SER A 168 8.24 0.01 9.86
CA SER A 168 8.58 -1.38 10.14
C SER A 168 8.47 -2.22 8.88
N GLU A 169 9.26 -3.29 8.80
CA GLU A 169 9.26 -4.24 7.69
C GLU A 169 8.39 -5.48 7.97
N ALA A 170 7.52 -5.41 8.99
CA ALA A 170 6.59 -6.47 9.34
C ALA A 170 5.73 -6.94 8.14
N ASN A 171 5.21 -5.98 7.37
CA ASN A 171 4.45 -6.26 6.16
C ASN A 171 5.30 -7.04 5.13
N HIS A 172 6.54 -6.62 4.87
CA HIS A 172 7.43 -7.31 3.94
C HIS A 172 7.68 -8.75 4.36
N ARG A 173 7.99 -8.98 5.64
CA ARG A 173 8.19 -10.34 6.18
C ARG A 173 6.93 -11.20 5.97
N ARG A 174 5.73 -10.67 6.23
CA ARG A 174 4.46 -11.39 6.05
C ARG A 174 4.12 -11.66 4.58
N PHE A 175 4.35 -10.69 3.69
CA PHE A 175 4.19 -10.86 2.25
C PHE A 175 5.10 -11.97 1.72
N TYR A 176 6.40 -11.89 2.01
CA TYR A 176 7.37 -12.89 1.52
C TYR A 176 7.21 -14.26 2.19
N SER A 177 6.75 -14.31 3.44
CA SER A 177 6.38 -15.58 4.08
C SER A 177 5.22 -16.25 3.35
N ARG A 178 4.18 -15.50 2.98
CA ARG A 178 3.08 -16.04 2.17
C ARG A 178 3.54 -16.44 0.78
N TRP A 179 4.38 -15.63 0.15
CA TRP A 179 4.96 -15.97 -1.15
C TRP A 179 5.72 -17.29 -1.08
N ALA A 180 6.59 -17.49 -0.09
CA ALA A 180 7.33 -18.73 0.09
C ALA A 180 6.42 -19.93 0.30
N GLN A 181 5.36 -19.80 1.12
CA GLN A 181 4.35 -20.84 1.32
C GLN A 181 3.66 -21.24 0.00
N VAL A 182 3.26 -20.24 -0.81
CA VAL A 182 2.62 -20.49 -2.11
C VAL A 182 3.58 -21.18 -3.08
N MET A 183 4.86 -20.79 -3.07
CA MET A 183 5.88 -21.37 -3.96
C MET A 183 6.28 -22.79 -3.56
N ASP A 184 6.22 -23.14 -2.28
CA ASP A 184 6.57 -24.46 -1.75
C ASP A 184 5.37 -25.45 -1.80
N SER A 185 4.14 -24.93 -1.87
CA SER A 185 2.94 -25.77 -1.90
C SER A 185 2.63 -26.33 -3.29
N ASN A 186 2.26 -27.61 -3.34
CA ASN A 186 1.80 -28.29 -4.55
C ASN A 186 0.28 -28.17 -4.79
N SER A 187 -0.48 -27.59 -3.85
CA SER A 187 -1.94 -27.44 -3.98
C SER A 187 -2.51 -26.39 -3.03
N TRP A 188 -3.72 -25.90 -3.30
CA TRP A 188 -4.41 -24.98 -2.38
C TRP A 188 -4.76 -25.61 -1.03
N GLN A 189 -4.99 -26.93 -0.98
CA GLN A 189 -5.27 -27.64 0.27
C GLN A 189 -4.04 -27.82 1.16
N GLY A 190 -2.83 -27.78 0.57
CA GLY A 190 -1.57 -27.86 1.29
C GLY A 190 -1.04 -26.50 1.80
N LEU A 191 -1.79 -25.43 1.58
CA LEU A 191 -1.40 -24.04 1.83
C LEU A 191 -2.19 -23.42 3.00
#